data_AF-A0A7C4AM67-F1
#
_entry.id   AF-A0A7C4AM67-F1
#
_cell.length_a   1.000
_cell.length_b   1.000
_cell.length_c   1.000
_cell.angle_alpha   90.00
_cell.angle_beta   90.00
_cell.angle_gamma   90.00
#
_symmetry.space_group_name_H-M   'P 1'
#
loop_
_entity.id
_entity.type
_entity.pdbx_description
1 polymer ?
#
loop_
_entity_poly.entity_id
_entity_poly.type
_entity_poly.pdbx_seq_one_letter_code
_entity_poly.pdbx_strand_id
1 'polypeptide(L)' 'MIAVIDMGMGNLQSVCWACKHIGAPVTVASEPKVLEAAQALILPGVGAFGDGMR' A
#
# COMPACT_ATOMS: atom_id res chain seq x y z
N MET A 1 12.21 2.07 3.02
CA MET A 1 11.21 1.15 2.44
C MET A 1 9.85 1.81 2.53
N ILE A 2 9.07 1.72 1.45
CA ILE A 2 7.69 2.19 1.37
C ILE A 2 6.76 1.02 1.75
N ALA A 3 5.78 1.25 2.61
CA ALA A 3 4.75 0.25 2.89
C ALA A 3 3.44 0.61 2.18
N VAL A 4 2.87 -0.34 1.44
CA VAL A 4 1.55 -0.24 0.83
C VAL A 4 0.57 -0.93 1.77
N ILE A 5 -0.43 -0.19 2.24
CA ILE A 5 -1.43 -0.70 3.19
C ILE A 5 -2.33 -1.69 2.46
N ASP A 6 -2.39 -2.93 2.95
CA ASP A 6 -3.33 -3.92 2.44
C ASP A 6 -4.70 -3.72 3.09
N MET A 7 -5.66 -3.25 2.29
CA MET A 7 -7.06 -3.10 2.69
C MET A 7 -7.96 -4.18 2.07
N GLY A 8 -7.40 -5.24 1.48
CA GLY A 8 -8.16 -6.29 0.79
C GLY A 8 -8.82 -5.84 -0.52
N MET A 9 -8.67 -4.56 -0.91
CA MET A 9 -9.22 -3.96 -2.11
C MET A 9 -8.38 -2.78 -2.60
N GLY A 10 -8.65 -2.29 -3.82
CA GLY A 10 -7.90 -1.19 -4.42
C GLY A 10 -7.02 -1.62 -5.59
N ASN A 11 -6.03 -0.79 -5.91
CA ASN A 11 -5.06 -0.97 -6.99
C ASN A 11 -3.69 -1.44 -6.47
N LEU A 12 -3.67 -2.26 -5.42
CA LEU A 12 -2.46 -2.68 -4.70
C LEU A 12 -1.36 -3.23 -5.63
N GLN A 13 -1.72 -4.10 -6.57
CA GLN A 13 -0.75 -4.61 -7.55
C GLN A 13 -0.17 -3.49 -8.41
N SER A 14 -0.98 -2.59 -8.96
CA SER A 14 -0.51 -1.48 -9.79
C SER A 14 0.49 -0.59 -9.03
N VAL A 15 0.22 -0.30 -7.76
CA VAL A 15 1.12 0.48 -6.89
C VAL A 15 2.44 -0.26 -6.67
N CYS A 16 2.40 -1.55 -6.35
CA CYS A 16 3.60 -2.34 -6.15
C CYS A 16 4.45 -2.42 -7.43
N TRP A 17 3.81 -2.58 -8.59
CA TRP A 17 4.46 -2.56 -9.90
C TRP A 17 5.10 -1.20 -10.20
N ALA A 18 4.41 -0.10 -9.92
CA ALA A 18 4.96 1.24 -10.09
C ALA A 18 6.20 1.46 -9.21
N CYS A 19 6.15 1.06 -7.94
CA CYS A 19 7.30 1.12 -7.03
C CYS A 19 8.47 0.29 -7.55
N LYS A 20 8.21 -0.95 -7.98
CA LYS A 20 9.24 -1.81 -8.56
C LYS A 20 9.84 -1.23 -9.84
N HIS A 21 9.02 -0.62 -10.69
CA HIS A 21 9.46 -0.02 -11.96
C HIS A 21 10.44 1.14 -11.73
N ILE A 22 10.23 1.95 -10.70
CA ILE A 22 11.13 3.06 -10.34
C ILE A 22 12.28 2.64 -9.40
N GLY A 23 12.39 1.34 -9.09
CA GLY A 23 13.42 0.81 -8.18
C GLY A 23 13.21 1.18 -6.70
N ALA A 24 12.01 1.57 -6.30
CA ALA A 24 11.68 1.89 -4.91
C ALA A 24 11.41 0.60 -4.11
N PRO A 25 12.15 0.34 -3.01
CA PRO A 25 11.87 -0.80 -2.14
C PRO A 25 10.48 -0.68 -1.51
N VAL A 26 9.62 -1.64 -1.81
CA VAL A 26 8.21 -1.65 -1.39
C VAL A 26 7.86 -2.95 -0.69
N THR A 27 7.04 -2.87 0.36
CA THR A 27 6.41 -4.02 1.01
C THR A 27 4.90 -3.81 1.10
N VAL A 28 4.14 -4.89 1.00
CA VAL A 28 2.71 -4.88 1.34
C VAL A 28 2.60 -5.16 2.83
N ALA A 29 1.77 -4.40 3.54
CA ALA A 29 1.67 -4.47 4.99
C ALA A 29 0.23 -4.28 5.47
N SER A 30 -0.21 -5.18 6.35
CA SER A 30 -1.47 -5.09 7.11
C SER A 30 -1.23 -5.01 8.63
N GLU A 31 0.01 -5.24 9.07
CA GLU A 31 0.37 -5.22 10.49
C GLU A 31 0.91 -3.85 10.93
N PRO A 32 0.42 -3.29 12.06
CA PRO A 32 0.87 -1.98 12.56
C PRO A 32 2.40 -1.86 12.70
N LYS A 33 3.06 -2.90 13.18
CA LYS A 33 4.53 -2.92 13.36
C LYS A 33 5.30 -2.70 12.06
N VAL A 34 4.78 -3.22 10.94
CA VAL A 34 5.42 -3.07 9.62
C VAL A 34 5.19 -1.65 9.09
N LEU A 35 4.01 -1.07 9.34
CA LEU A 35 3.68 0.30 8.96
C LEU A 35 4.51 1.33 9.75
N GLU A 36 4.67 1.13 11.04
CA GLU A 36 5.47 1.99 11.92
C GLU A 36 6.95 2.02 11.54
N ALA A 37 7.47 0.90 11.01
CA ALA A 37 8.86 0.80 10.55
C ALA A 37 9.09 1.38 9.14
N ALA A 38 8.04 1.76 8.42
CA ALA A 38 8.15 2.29 7.06
C ALA A 38 8.56 3.76 7.05
N GLN A 39 9.32 4.16 6.02
CA GLN A 39 9.70 5.57 5.83
C GLN A 39 8.58 6.39 5.20
N ALA A 40 7.68 5.73 4.49
CA ALA A 40 6.52 6.32 3.84
C ALA A 40 5.44 5.24 3.70
N LEU A 41 4.19 5.68 3.73
CA LEU A 41 3.01 4.84 3.57
C LEU A 41 2.30 5.22 2.27
N ILE A 42 1.80 4.20 1.56
CA ILE A 42 0.85 4.36 0.47
C ILE A 42 -0.45 3.69 0.89
N LEU A 43 -1.54 4.45 0.89
CA LEU A 43 -2.89 3.95 1.03
C LEU A 43 -3.46 3.73 -0.38
N PRO A 44 -3.51 2.47 -0.88
CA PRO A 44 -4.06 2.19 -2.21
C PRO A 44 -5.58 2.34 -2.20
N GLY A 45 -6.17 2.56 -3.38
CA GLY A 45 -7.62 2.73 -3.47
C GLY A 45 -8.13 2.84 -4.90
N VAL A 46 -9.33 2.32 -5.12
CA VAL A 46 -10.17 2.54 -6.32
C VAL A 46 -11.62 2.66 -5.86
N GLY A 47 -12.42 3.50 -6.53
CA GLY A 47 -13.83 3.70 -6.16
C GLY A 47 -14.06 4.64 -4.97
N ALA A 48 -15.22 4.53 -4.33
CA ALA A 48 -15.62 5.42 -3.24
C ALA A 48 -14.97 5.02 -1.91
N PHE A 49 -14.58 6.00 -1.11
CA PHE A 49 -13.88 5.80 0.16
C PHE A 49 -14.63 4.85 1.13
N GLY A 50 -15.97 4.94 1.16
CA GLY A 50 -16.80 4.11 2.05
C GLY A 50 -16.80 2.61 1.70
N ASP A 51 -16.53 2.25 0.45
CA ASP A 51 -16.41 0.85 0.07
C ASP A 51 -15.09 0.24 0.58
N GLY A 52 -14.05 1.09 0.69
CA GLY A 52 -12.67 0.79 1.11
C GLY A 52 -12.43 0.56 2.60
N MET A 53 -13.38 0.97 3.45
CA MET A 53 -13.18 1.13 4.91
C MET A 53 -14.09 0.20 5.74
N ARG A 54 -14.54 -0.92 5.17
CA ARG A 54 -15.40 -1.89 5.87
C ARG A 54 -14.62 -2.86 6.74
#